data_AF-A0A368FDE2-F1
#
_entry.id   AF-A0A368FDE2-F1
#
_cell.length_a   1.000
_cell.length_b   1.000
_cell.length_c   1.000
_cell.angle_alpha   90.00
_cell.angle_beta   90.00
_cell.angle_gamma   90.00
#
_symmetry.space_group_name_H-M   'P 1'
#
loop_
_entity.id
_entity.type
_entity.pdbx_description
1 polymer ?
#
loop_
_entity_poly.entity_id
_entity_poly.type
_entity_poly.pdbx_seq_one_letter_code
_entity_poly.pdbx_strand_id
1 'polypeptide(L)'
;MFPLNGALNTEGDYISAFHHVLLPMLRCFKPEAYLSSYRPGSILATTIYRERKAKASKPMGLFGHMVRMLNEICPNRVIAVLEGGYYVTNYTEAASMMVRGLQGLPLPQLCIGKLSPAFKETIWNNLVHHAPRYPLLHQWLRKLQANQVTLKHGLLEYKPRPTLYLGKGMRELWEETKRTHAVRTREWFPELTRDEKKLCDEAIAAYVKTYNYTAPTEDPSEQFLMQQMTWTERSGVEAFAHSAPICLHFVHEFTDFLEGKRQSVMICDRELMPVNCFSISCASLFHNAPC
;
A
#
# COMPACT_ATOMS: atom_id res chain seq x y z
N MET A 1 -2.01 -6.18 9.32
CA MET A 1 -2.15 -5.79 7.90
C MET A 1 -1.99 -4.29 7.83
N PHE A 2 -1.18 -3.76 6.91
CA PHE A 2 -0.99 -2.32 6.72
C PHE A 2 -1.85 -1.87 5.53
N PRO A 3 -3.08 -1.35 5.75
CA PRO A 3 -4.02 -1.10 4.66
C PRO A 3 -3.64 0.16 3.87
N LEU A 4 -3.45 0.03 2.55
CA LEU A 4 -3.14 1.17 1.70
C LEU A 4 -4.44 1.83 1.22
N ASN A 5 -4.91 2.83 1.98
CA ASN A 5 -6.18 3.52 1.70
C ASN A 5 -6.08 4.60 0.60
N GLY A 6 -4.92 4.77 -0.04
CA GLY A 6 -4.69 5.69 -1.14
C GLY A 6 -3.94 5.03 -2.29
N ALA A 7 -4.23 5.47 -3.51
CA ALA A 7 -3.47 5.09 -4.70
C ALA A 7 -2.12 5.82 -4.75
N LEU A 8 -1.18 5.30 -5.55
CA LEU A 8 0.09 5.96 -5.89
C LEU A 8 0.99 6.31 -4.70
N ASN A 9 1.05 5.44 -3.68
CA ASN A 9 1.99 5.60 -2.56
C ASN A 9 3.43 5.67 -3.06
N THR A 10 4.18 6.64 -2.56
CA THR A 10 5.56 6.97 -2.93
C THR A 10 6.57 6.18 -2.10
N GLU A 11 7.85 6.24 -2.49
CA GLU A 11 8.94 5.62 -1.71
C GLU A 11 8.98 6.14 -0.27
N GLY A 12 8.79 7.46 -0.09
CA GLY A 12 8.75 8.09 1.22
C GLY A 12 7.63 7.58 2.11
N ASP A 13 6.46 7.23 1.55
CA ASP A 13 5.36 6.64 2.31
C ASP A 13 5.80 5.29 2.91
N TYR A 14 6.36 4.40 2.09
CA TYR A 14 6.80 3.09 2.55
C TYR A 14 7.97 3.15 3.53
N ILE A 15 8.99 3.99 3.27
CA ILE A 15 10.09 4.21 4.21
C ILE A 15 9.55 4.71 5.55
N SER A 16 8.60 5.66 5.52
CA SER A 16 7.96 6.16 6.74
C SER A 16 7.21 5.07 7.51
N ALA A 17 6.51 4.15 6.83
CA ALA A 17 5.89 3.00 7.49
C ALA A 17 6.93 2.10 8.17
N PHE A 18 8.12 1.93 7.56
CA PHE A 18 9.21 1.18 8.17
C PHE A 18 9.67 1.85 9.46
N HIS A 19 10.04 3.13 9.42
CA HIS A 19 10.55 3.83 10.62
C HIS A 19 9.50 3.99 11.72
N HIS A 20 8.24 4.26 11.39
CA HIS A 20 7.21 4.48 12.40
C HIS A 20 6.66 3.21 13.01
N VAL A 21 6.51 2.15 12.21
CA VAL A 21 5.73 0.96 12.62
C VAL A 21 6.61 -0.28 12.57
N LEU A 22 7.16 -0.63 11.42
CA LEU A 22 7.82 -1.93 11.25
C LEU A 22 9.10 -2.05 12.08
N LEU A 23 10.07 -1.14 11.92
CA LEU A 23 11.37 -1.23 12.62
C LEU A 23 11.21 -1.23 14.15
N PRO A 24 10.38 -0.37 14.78
CA PRO A 24 10.15 -0.45 16.22
C PRO A 24 9.50 -1.77 16.67
N MET A 25 8.55 -2.32 15.90
CA MET A 25 7.97 -3.63 16.21
C MET A 25 9.02 -4.74 16.11
N LEU A 26 9.82 -4.73 15.05
CA LEU A 26 10.87 -5.72 14.82
C LEU A 26 11.95 -5.68 15.91
N ARG A 27 12.33 -4.48 16.37
CA ARG A 27 13.25 -4.30 17.50
C ARG A 27 12.67 -4.82 18.82
N CYS A 28 11.35 -4.75 19.02
CA CYS A 28 10.69 -5.40 20.16
C CYS A 28 10.68 -6.92 20.03
N PHE A 29 10.37 -7.41 18.83
CA PHE A 29 10.20 -8.84 18.56
C PHE A 29 11.53 -9.61 18.55
N LYS A 30 12.63 -8.97 18.10
CA LYS A 30 13.97 -9.56 17.99
C LYS A 30 13.96 -10.94 17.29
N PRO A 31 13.49 -11.00 16.03
CA PRO A 31 13.43 -12.27 15.32
C PRO A 31 14.83 -12.85 15.08
N GLU A 32 14.91 -14.17 15.00
CA GLU A 32 16.16 -14.88 14.70
C GLU A 32 16.48 -14.91 13.20
N ALA A 33 15.47 -14.75 12.34
CA ALA A 33 15.56 -14.65 10.89
C ALA A 33 14.35 -13.91 10.30
N TYR A 34 14.51 -13.35 9.10
CA TYR A 34 13.45 -12.71 8.34
C TYR A 34 13.13 -13.47 7.06
N LEU A 35 11.84 -13.73 6.85
CA LEU A 35 11.30 -14.17 5.58
C LEU A 35 10.50 -13.02 4.95
N SER A 36 11.04 -12.43 3.89
CA SER A 36 10.38 -11.35 3.15
C SER A 36 9.67 -11.92 1.92
N SER A 37 8.34 -11.95 1.98
CA SER A 37 7.49 -12.29 0.83
C SER A 37 7.45 -11.11 -0.13
N TYR A 38 8.17 -11.19 -1.24
CA TYR A 38 8.34 -10.08 -2.15
C TYR A 38 7.40 -10.15 -3.35
N ARG A 39 6.49 -9.18 -3.44
CA ARG A 39 5.56 -9.02 -4.57
C ARG A 39 5.78 -7.66 -5.24
N PRO A 40 6.66 -7.57 -6.26
CA PRO A 40 6.75 -6.43 -7.17
C PRO A 40 5.42 -6.26 -7.92
N GLY A 41 4.42 -5.68 -7.27
CA GLY A 41 3.11 -5.47 -7.87
C GLY A 41 3.26 -4.47 -9.01
N SER A 42 3.00 -4.91 -10.24
CA SER A 42 2.90 -4.10 -11.46
C SER A 42 1.70 -3.15 -11.40
N ILE A 43 1.73 -2.21 -10.46
CA ILE A 43 0.84 -1.06 -10.48
C ILE A 43 1.18 -0.17 -11.69
N LEU A 44 2.38 -0.31 -12.27
CA LEU A 44 2.71 0.36 -13.53
C LEU A 44 1.71 -0.01 -14.64
N ALA A 45 1.40 -1.30 -14.82
CA ALA A 45 0.40 -1.74 -15.79
C ALA A 45 -1.02 -1.26 -15.42
N THR A 46 -1.36 -1.23 -14.13
CA THR A 46 -2.69 -0.80 -13.66
C THR A 46 -2.91 0.71 -13.76
N THR A 47 -1.87 1.51 -13.50
CA THR A 47 -1.87 2.98 -13.62
C THR A 47 -1.83 3.41 -15.08
N ILE A 48 -1.09 2.70 -15.94
CA ILE A 48 -1.11 2.94 -17.40
C ILE A 48 -2.50 2.63 -17.98
N TYR A 49 -3.12 1.52 -17.56
CA TYR A 49 -4.46 1.14 -18.03
C TYR A 49 -5.56 2.14 -17.61
N ARG A 50 -5.48 2.72 -16.40
CA ARG A 50 -6.59 3.54 -15.85
C ARG A 50 -6.41 5.05 -15.98
N GLU A 51 -5.20 5.60 -15.88
CA GLU A 51 -5.03 7.06 -15.76
C GLU A 51 -4.36 7.73 -16.96
N ARG A 52 -3.86 6.98 -17.95
CA ARG A 52 -3.07 7.49 -19.10
C ARG A 52 -1.95 8.49 -18.72
N LYS A 53 -1.57 8.51 -17.45
CA LYS A 53 -0.49 9.29 -16.88
C LYS A 53 0.45 8.29 -16.27
N ALA A 54 1.42 7.86 -17.06
CA ALA A 54 2.54 7.06 -16.60
C ALA A 54 3.42 7.91 -15.68
N LYS A 55 2.94 8.21 -14.46
CA LYS A 55 3.86 8.41 -13.35
C LYS A 55 4.14 7.01 -12.84
N ALA A 56 5.23 6.45 -13.36
CA ALA A 56 5.86 5.24 -12.88
C ALA A 56 6.37 5.41 -11.45
N SER A 57 5.49 5.75 -10.51
CA SER A 57 5.84 5.91 -9.10
C SER A 57 5.65 4.56 -8.41
N LYS A 58 6.35 3.55 -8.90
CA LYS A 58 6.77 2.49 -7.98
C LYS A 58 8.28 2.39 -8.00
N PRO A 59 8.91 2.62 -6.84
CA PRO A 59 10.34 2.76 -6.76
C PRO A 59 11.03 1.43 -6.67
N MET A 60 11.53 0.91 -7.79
CA MET A 60 12.28 -0.36 -7.77
C MET A 60 13.49 -0.28 -6.82
N GLY A 61 14.10 0.92 -6.70
CA GLY A 61 15.15 1.23 -5.74
C GLY A 61 14.76 1.05 -4.27
N LEU A 62 13.50 1.33 -3.90
CA LEU A 62 13.00 1.20 -2.53
C LEU A 62 13.15 -0.21 -1.98
N PHE A 63 12.99 -1.23 -2.81
CA PHE A 63 13.04 -2.62 -2.34
C PHE A 63 14.44 -2.99 -1.84
N GLY A 64 15.48 -2.42 -2.43
CA GLY A 64 16.85 -2.50 -1.91
C GLY A 64 16.97 -1.91 -0.50
N HIS A 65 16.37 -0.74 -0.27
CA HIS A 65 16.40 -0.07 1.03
C HIS A 65 15.60 -0.83 2.08
N MET A 66 14.43 -1.38 1.71
CA MET A 66 13.63 -2.21 2.60
C MET A 66 14.40 -3.42 3.13
N VAL A 67 15.05 -4.18 2.24
CA VAL A 67 15.81 -5.36 2.68
C VAL A 67 17.07 -4.97 3.45
N ARG A 68 17.67 -3.82 3.15
CA ARG A 68 18.80 -3.29 3.92
C ARG A 68 18.43 -2.99 5.36
N MET A 69 17.35 -2.25 5.58
CA MET A 69 16.86 -1.94 6.93
C MET A 69 16.51 -3.22 7.71
N LEU A 70 15.99 -4.25 7.04
CA LEU A 70 15.74 -5.56 7.67
C LEU A 70 17.05 -6.28 8.02
N ASN A 71 18.04 -6.24 7.11
CA ASN A 71 19.35 -6.83 7.32
C ASN A 71 20.13 -6.14 8.45
N GLU A 72 19.92 -4.85 8.69
CA GLU A 72 20.49 -4.14 9.84
C GLU A 72 19.94 -4.63 11.18
N ILE A 73 18.68 -5.11 11.22
CA ILE A 73 18.09 -5.67 12.45
C ILE A 73 18.55 -7.12 12.66
N CYS A 74 18.56 -7.94 11.62
CA CYS A 74 19.06 -9.33 11.69
C CYS A 74 20.09 -9.58 10.58
N PRO A 75 21.37 -9.27 10.85
CA PRO A 75 22.44 -9.37 9.88
C PRO A 75 22.58 -10.77 9.30
N ASN A 76 22.64 -10.87 7.97
CA ASN A 76 22.87 -12.09 7.20
C ASN A 76 21.80 -13.18 7.39
N ARG A 77 20.61 -12.81 7.88
CA ARG A 77 19.50 -13.74 8.14
C ARG A 77 18.19 -13.28 7.49
N VAL A 78 18.30 -12.63 6.33
CA VAL A 78 17.16 -12.20 5.53
C VAL A 78 17.04 -13.08 4.30
N ILE A 79 15.92 -13.79 4.18
CA ILE A 79 15.55 -14.59 3.01
C ILE A 79 14.44 -13.84 2.27
N ALA A 80 14.71 -13.42 1.04
CA ALA A 80 13.71 -12.82 0.17
C ALA A 80 13.14 -13.90 -0.78
N VAL A 81 11.82 -14.11 -0.74
CA VAL A 81 11.12 -15.05 -1.61
C VAL A 81 10.27 -14.27 -2.60
N LEU A 82 10.55 -14.42 -3.90
CA LEU A 82 9.74 -13.83 -4.95
C LEU A 82 8.39 -14.55 -5.04
N GLU A 83 7.32 -13.80 -4.91
CA GLU A 83 5.97 -14.34 -4.84
C GLU A 83 5.14 -14.00 -6.08
N GLY A 84 5.06 -12.72 -6.42
CA GLY A 84 4.20 -12.22 -7.50
C GLY A 84 4.88 -11.12 -8.27
N GLY A 85 4.30 -10.71 -9.39
CA GLY A 85 4.87 -9.70 -10.27
C GLY A 85 4.43 -9.95 -11.68
N TYR A 86 3.73 -8.99 -12.26
CA TYR A 86 3.04 -9.17 -13.55
C TYR A 86 3.82 -8.56 -14.72
N TYR A 87 4.94 -7.89 -14.45
CA TYR A 87 5.74 -7.25 -15.50
C TYR A 87 7.23 -7.52 -15.29
N VAL A 88 7.83 -8.22 -16.25
CA VAL A 88 9.19 -8.77 -16.19
C VAL A 88 10.21 -7.70 -15.87
N THR A 89 10.29 -6.66 -16.69
CA THR A 89 11.28 -5.59 -16.56
C THR A 89 11.24 -4.93 -15.18
N ASN A 90 10.04 -4.74 -14.61
CA ASN A 90 9.88 -4.10 -13.31
C ASN A 90 10.33 -5.01 -12.15
N TYR A 91 9.93 -6.28 -12.15
CA TYR A 91 10.33 -7.18 -11.06
C TYR A 91 11.80 -7.59 -11.15
N THR A 92 12.39 -7.68 -12.36
CA THR A 92 13.82 -7.96 -12.52
C THR A 92 14.67 -6.83 -11.97
N GLU A 93 14.29 -5.59 -12.26
CA GLU A 93 14.98 -4.41 -11.75
C GLU A 93 14.85 -4.30 -10.23
N ALA A 94 13.66 -4.52 -9.70
CA ALA A 94 13.46 -4.49 -8.27
C ALA A 94 14.15 -5.63 -7.52
N ALA A 95 14.19 -6.85 -8.09
CA ALA A 95 14.96 -7.96 -7.56
C ALA A 95 16.47 -7.66 -7.57
N SER A 96 16.98 -7.04 -8.64
CA SER A 96 18.36 -6.55 -8.71
C SER A 96 18.67 -5.57 -7.57
N MET A 97 17.79 -4.61 -7.31
CA MET A 97 17.94 -3.67 -6.19
C MET A 97 17.91 -4.36 -4.83
N MET A 98 17.07 -5.39 -4.64
CA MET A 98 17.07 -6.18 -3.40
C MET A 98 18.37 -6.96 -3.20
N VAL A 99 18.91 -7.60 -4.24
CA VAL A 99 20.19 -8.30 -4.17
C VAL A 99 21.30 -7.34 -3.78
N ARG A 100 21.34 -6.15 -4.42
CA ARG A 100 22.28 -5.07 -4.06
C ARG A 100 22.08 -4.62 -2.60
N GLY A 101 20.82 -4.52 -2.18
CA GLY A 101 20.36 -4.30 -0.81
C GLY A 101 21.04 -5.22 0.20
N LEU A 102 20.85 -6.53 0.00
CA LEU A 102 21.35 -7.62 0.85
C LEU A 102 22.88 -7.76 0.82
N GLN A 103 23.51 -7.49 -0.31
CA GLN A 103 24.97 -7.50 -0.45
C GLN A 103 25.66 -6.26 0.16
N GLY A 104 24.90 -5.29 0.67
CA GLY A 104 25.45 -4.04 1.20
C GLY A 104 26.02 -3.10 0.13
N LEU A 105 25.66 -3.29 -1.15
CA LEU A 105 26.14 -2.43 -2.25
C LEU A 105 25.45 -1.05 -2.25
N PRO A 106 26.05 0.00 -2.85
CA PRO A 106 25.44 1.33 -2.91
C PRO A 106 24.05 1.30 -3.54
N LEU A 107 23.03 1.83 -2.88
CA LEU A 107 21.64 1.88 -3.39
C LEU A 107 21.33 3.26 -3.98
N PRO A 108 20.33 3.36 -4.88
CA PRO A 108 19.95 4.66 -5.42
C PRO A 108 19.38 5.53 -4.31
N GLN A 109 19.74 6.82 -4.29
CA GLN A 109 19.29 7.77 -3.29
C GLN A 109 17.76 7.91 -3.33
N LEU A 110 17.09 7.71 -2.19
CA LEU A 110 15.65 7.98 -2.06
C LEU A 110 15.41 9.40 -1.54
N CYS A 111 14.33 10.01 -2.00
CA CYS A 111 13.84 11.26 -1.45
C CYS A 111 12.64 10.99 -0.54
N ILE A 112 12.82 11.13 0.77
CA ILE A 112 11.73 10.98 1.74
C ILE A 112 10.93 12.30 1.75
N GLY A 113 9.92 12.34 0.87
CA GLY A 113 9.03 13.48 0.73
C GLY A 113 7.91 13.53 1.78
N LYS A 114 6.96 14.45 1.58
CA LYS A 114 5.76 14.56 2.41
C LYS A 114 4.88 13.32 2.27
N LEU A 115 4.53 12.70 3.39
CA LEU A 115 3.55 11.62 3.48
C LEU A 115 2.20 12.01 2.88
N SER A 116 1.62 11.09 2.11
CA SER A 116 0.23 11.25 1.66
C SER A 116 -0.72 11.25 2.86
N PRO A 117 -1.78 12.08 2.86
CA PRO A 117 -2.72 12.16 3.99
C PRO A 117 -3.39 10.82 4.35
N ALA A 118 -3.80 10.03 3.35
CA ALA A 118 -4.40 8.70 3.56
C ALA A 118 -3.41 7.69 4.15
N PHE A 119 -2.13 7.74 3.75
CA PHE A 119 -1.10 6.88 4.30
C PHE A 119 -0.71 7.32 5.72
N LYS A 120 -0.66 8.63 5.98
CA LYS A 120 -0.48 9.18 7.34
C LYS A 120 -1.58 8.67 8.30
N GLU A 121 -2.84 8.69 7.87
CA GLU A 121 -3.95 8.12 8.65
C GLU A 121 -3.74 6.63 8.94
N THR A 122 -3.29 5.90 7.92
CA THR A 122 -2.95 4.48 8.04
C THR A 122 -1.88 4.24 9.10
N ILE A 123 -0.79 5.01 9.08
CA ILE A 123 0.29 4.91 10.09
C ILE A 123 -0.28 5.18 11.48
N TRP A 124 -1.04 6.26 11.67
CA TRP A 124 -1.66 6.59 12.95
C TRP A 124 -2.55 5.46 13.48
N ASN A 125 -3.42 4.91 12.64
CA ASN A 125 -4.29 3.79 13.00
C ASN A 125 -3.48 2.55 13.39
N ASN A 126 -2.40 2.24 12.65
CA ASN A 126 -1.52 1.12 12.99
C ASN A 126 -0.81 1.34 14.32
N LEU A 127 -0.31 2.55 14.58
CA LEU A 127 0.33 2.90 15.85
C LEU A 127 -0.64 2.71 17.02
N VAL A 128 -1.85 3.25 16.93
CA VAL A 128 -2.87 3.12 17.99
C VAL A 128 -3.26 1.65 18.21
N HIS A 129 -3.44 0.89 17.13
CA HIS A 129 -3.82 -0.52 17.23
C HIS A 129 -2.72 -1.41 17.82
N HIS A 130 -1.46 -1.18 17.43
CA HIS A 130 -0.34 -2.05 17.80
C HIS A 130 0.40 -1.60 19.07
N ALA A 131 0.30 -0.33 19.47
CA ALA A 131 0.96 0.20 20.68
C ALA A 131 0.76 -0.65 21.94
N PRO A 132 -0.45 -1.19 22.26
CA PRO A 132 -0.64 -2.00 23.47
C PRO A 132 0.22 -3.27 23.51
N ARG A 133 0.66 -3.79 22.36
CA ARG A 133 1.44 -5.05 22.25
C ARG A 133 2.95 -4.82 22.15
N TYR A 134 3.38 -3.63 21.76
CA TYR A 134 4.78 -3.34 21.45
C TYR A 134 5.26 -2.10 22.23
N PRO A 135 6.13 -2.26 23.26
CA PRO A 135 6.55 -1.17 24.12
C PRO A 135 7.19 0.01 23.38
N LEU A 136 8.01 -0.23 22.35
CA LEU A 136 8.62 0.83 21.55
C LEU A 136 7.59 1.60 20.72
N LEU A 137 6.56 0.93 20.20
CA LEU A 137 5.44 1.63 19.54
C LEU A 137 4.62 2.42 20.53
N HIS A 138 4.40 1.93 21.74
CA HIS A 138 3.70 2.67 22.78
C HIS A 138 4.43 3.96 23.17
N GLN A 139 5.74 3.87 23.37
CA GLN A 139 6.58 5.04 23.64
C GLN A 139 6.56 6.02 22.46
N TRP A 140 6.66 5.49 21.23
CA TRP A 140 6.64 6.30 20.03
C TRP A 140 5.29 7.01 19.82
N LEU A 141 4.17 6.30 20.00
CA LEU A 141 2.83 6.85 19.96
C LEU A 141 2.67 7.99 20.98
N ARG A 142 3.14 7.80 22.22
CA ARG A 142 3.12 8.86 23.25
C ARG A 142 3.90 10.11 22.82
N LYS A 143 5.09 9.93 22.22
CA LYS A 143 5.88 11.06 21.68
C LYS A 143 5.13 11.79 20.57
N LEU A 144 4.51 11.06 19.64
CA LEU A 144 3.74 11.65 18.55
C LEU A 144 2.48 12.39 19.04
N GLN A 145 1.74 11.80 19.98
CA GLN A 145 0.57 12.45 20.61
C GLN A 145 0.98 13.70 21.37
N ALA A 146 2.05 13.60 22.18
CA ALA A 146 2.61 14.76 22.86
C ALA A 146 3.01 15.85 21.86
N ASN A 147 3.69 15.50 20.77
CA ASN A 147 4.06 16.45 19.71
C ASN A 147 2.83 17.13 19.08
N GLN A 148 1.75 16.39 18.87
CA GLN A 148 0.52 16.98 18.35
C GLN A 148 -0.11 18.01 19.30
N VAL A 149 -0.07 17.73 20.61
CA VAL A 149 -0.64 18.60 21.64
C VAL A 149 0.28 19.78 21.95
N THR A 150 1.58 19.55 22.08
CA THR A 150 2.56 20.52 22.62
C THR A 150 3.27 21.35 21.55
N LEU A 151 3.43 20.84 20.31
CA LEU A 151 4.21 21.51 19.27
C LEU A 151 3.28 22.24 18.27
N LYS A 152 3.05 23.52 18.57
CA LYS A 152 2.56 24.64 17.71
C LYS A 152 1.06 24.93 17.56
N HIS A 153 0.11 24.05 17.87
CA HIS A 153 -1.29 24.28 17.44
C HIS A 153 -2.41 24.09 18.48
N GLY A 154 -2.14 23.49 19.64
CA GLY A 154 -3.20 23.14 20.60
C GLY A 154 -4.20 22.13 20.02
N LEU A 155 -3.72 21.20 19.18
CA LEU A 155 -4.55 20.18 18.55
C LEU A 155 -4.88 19.07 19.55
N LEU A 156 -5.98 18.37 19.29
CA LEU A 156 -6.37 17.20 20.05
C LEU A 156 -5.49 16.00 19.70
N GLU A 157 -5.36 15.08 20.65
CA GLU A 157 -4.78 13.76 20.40
C GLU A 157 -5.48 13.07 19.21
N TYR A 158 -4.68 12.41 18.37
CA TYR A 158 -5.22 11.61 17.29
C TYR A 158 -6.05 10.47 17.88
N LYS A 159 -7.30 10.36 17.44
CA LYS A 159 -8.16 9.22 17.71
C LYS A 159 -8.61 8.62 16.38
N PRO A 160 -8.47 7.29 16.19
CA PRO A 160 -9.01 6.63 15.01
C PRO A 160 -10.47 7.01 14.82
N ARG A 161 -10.81 7.49 13.63
CA ARG A 161 -12.20 7.82 13.29
C ARG A 161 -13.00 6.55 13.10
N PRO A 162 -14.31 6.55 13.42
CA PRO A 162 -15.17 5.44 13.06
C PRO A 162 -15.12 5.21 11.53
N THR A 163 -15.04 3.95 11.13
CA THR A 163 -15.00 3.57 9.71
C THR A 163 -16.32 3.96 9.04
N LEU A 164 -16.25 4.82 8.02
CA LEU A 164 -17.38 5.10 7.16
C LEU A 164 -17.51 3.99 6.11
N TYR A 165 -18.57 3.19 6.20
CA TYR A 165 -18.86 2.15 5.23
C TYR A 165 -19.60 2.76 4.03
N LEU A 166 -18.87 2.98 2.92
CA LEU A 166 -19.41 3.57 1.68
C LEU A 166 -20.31 2.62 0.87
N GLY A 167 -20.46 1.36 1.29
CA GLY A 167 -21.34 0.38 0.65
C GLY A 167 -21.90 -0.60 1.68
N LYS A 168 -23.19 -0.44 2.02
CA LYS A 168 -23.91 -1.40 2.85
C LYS A 168 -23.97 -2.74 2.10
N GLY A 169 -23.70 -3.86 2.78
CA GLY A 169 -23.74 -5.17 2.13
C GLY A 169 -22.44 -5.58 1.43
N MET A 170 -21.50 -4.66 1.21
CA MET A 170 -20.28 -4.95 0.44
C MET A 170 -19.39 -5.98 1.13
N ARG A 171 -19.35 -5.97 2.47
CA ARG A 171 -18.60 -6.95 3.24
C ARG A 171 -19.23 -8.33 3.14
N GLU A 172 -20.54 -8.42 3.35
CA GLU A 172 -21.31 -9.66 3.25
C GLU A 172 -21.15 -10.28 1.85
N LEU A 173 -21.22 -9.45 0.82
CA LEU A 173 -21.04 -9.84 -0.56
C LEU A 173 -19.62 -10.36 -0.84
N TRP A 174 -18.60 -9.67 -0.32
CA TRP A 174 -17.22 -10.12 -0.46
C TRP A 174 -16.96 -11.45 0.26
N GLU A 175 -17.56 -11.66 1.43
CA GLU A 175 -17.52 -12.96 2.12
C GLU A 175 -18.17 -14.06 1.27
N GLU A 176 -19.29 -13.76 0.61
CA GLU A 176 -19.98 -14.70 -0.27
C GLU A 176 -19.14 -15.07 -1.50
N THR A 177 -18.49 -14.09 -2.14
CA THR A 177 -17.55 -14.33 -3.24
C THR A 177 -16.38 -15.21 -2.82
N LYS A 178 -15.86 -15.05 -1.59
CA LYS A 178 -14.83 -15.94 -1.07
C LYS A 178 -15.37 -17.35 -0.84
N ARG A 179 -16.60 -17.48 -0.32
CA ARG A 179 -17.27 -18.77 -0.07
C ARG A 179 -17.44 -19.59 -1.34
N THR A 180 -17.76 -18.95 -2.46
CA THR A 180 -17.97 -19.65 -3.74
C THR A 180 -16.66 -20.04 -4.44
N HIS A 181 -15.50 -19.66 -3.90
CA HIS A 181 -14.19 -19.83 -4.56
C HIS A 181 -14.14 -19.27 -5.99
N ALA A 182 -15.04 -18.33 -6.32
CA ALA A 182 -15.17 -17.78 -7.67
C ALA A 182 -14.11 -16.70 -7.99
N VAL A 183 -13.05 -16.67 -7.20
CA VAL A 183 -11.98 -15.67 -7.23
C VAL A 183 -10.81 -16.21 -8.06
N ARG A 184 -10.54 -15.61 -9.22
CA ARG A 184 -9.33 -15.83 -10.00
C ARG A 184 -8.14 -15.18 -9.31
N THR A 185 -7.22 -15.99 -8.80
CA THR A 185 -5.96 -15.50 -8.21
C THR A 185 -4.83 -15.33 -9.23
N ARG A 186 -5.01 -15.77 -10.48
CA ARG A 186 -4.03 -15.75 -11.58
C ARG A 186 -4.69 -15.26 -12.86
N GLU A 187 -3.87 -14.73 -13.78
CA GLU A 187 -4.30 -14.33 -15.14
C GLU A 187 -5.47 -13.31 -15.16
N TRP A 188 -5.58 -12.50 -14.11
CA TRP A 188 -6.66 -11.53 -13.97
C TRP A 188 -6.36 -10.18 -14.63
N PHE A 189 -5.09 -9.90 -14.93
CA PHE A 189 -4.71 -8.75 -15.74
C PHE A 189 -4.77 -9.14 -17.22
N PRO A 190 -5.43 -8.33 -18.07
CA PRO A 190 -5.34 -8.53 -19.50
C PRO A 190 -3.87 -8.45 -19.94
N GLU A 191 -3.51 -9.22 -20.96
CA GLU A 191 -2.19 -9.09 -21.55
C GLU A 191 -2.01 -7.68 -22.12
N LEU A 192 -0.90 -7.04 -21.75
CA LEU A 192 -0.55 -5.75 -22.31
C LEU A 192 -0.27 -5.90 -23.81
N THR A 193 -0.81 -4.96 -24.58
CA THR A 193 -0.49 -4.79 -25.99
C THR A 193 1.00 -4.47 -26.19
N ARG A 194 1.49 -4.61 -27.42
CA ARG A 194 2.90 -4.29 -27.74
C ARG A 194 3.24 -2.83 -27.41
N ASP A 195 2.33 -1.90 -27.70
CA ASP A 195 2.54 -0.48 -27.44
C ASP A 195 2.54 -0.17 -25.93
N GLU A 196 1.65 -0.79 -25.16
CA GLU A 196 1.64 -0.64 -23.70
C GLU A 196 2.90 -1.21 -23.04
N LYS A 197 3.39 -2.36 -23.51
CA LYS A 197 4.67 -2.93 -23.06
C LYS A 197 5.82 -1.96 -23.34
N LYS A 198 5.87 -1.41 -24.56
CA LYS A 198 6.89 -0.42 -24.94
C LYS A 198 6.86 0.81 -24.02
N LEU A 199 5.67 1.35 -23.74
CA LEU A 199 5.50 2.49 -22.82
C LEU A 199 5.95 2.14 -21.39
N CYS A 200 5.64 0.94 -20.90
CA CYS A 200 6.11 0.46 -19.60
C CYS A 200 7.65 0.42 -19.55
N ASP A 201 8.29 -0.17 -20.55
CA ASP A 201 9.75 -0.30 -20.61
C ASP A 201 10.43 1.07 -20.70
N GLU A 202 9.91 1.98 -21.53
CA GLU A 202 10.43 3.35 -21.62
C GLU A 202 10.31 4.10 -20.29
N ALA A 203 9.19 3.95 -19.58
CA ALA A 203 8.98 4.58 -18.28
C ALA A 203 9.91 4.00 -17.21
N ILE A 204 10.12 2.68 -17.19
CA ILE A 204 11.07 2.01 -16.29
C ILE A 204 12.50 2.47 -16.59
N ALA A 205 12.90 2.46 -17.86
CA ALA A 205 14.23 2.89 -18.27
C ALA A 205 14.49 4.36 -17.94
N ALA A 206 13.48 5.23 -18.13
CA ALA A 206 13.56 6.63 -17.74
C ALA A 206 13.74 6.77 -16.22
N TYR A 207 12.99 6.02 -15.41
CA TYR A 207 13.14 6.04 -13.95
C TYR A 207 14.51 5.52 -13.50
N VAL A 208 15.00 4.40 -14.04
CA VAL A 208 16.34 3.86 -13.71
C VAL A 208 17.46 4.86 -14.03
N LYS A 209 17.32 5.63 -15.12
CA LYS A 209 18.27 6.71 -15.45
C LYS A 209 18.31 7.84 -14.42
N THR A 210 17.27 8.00 -13.59
CA THR A 210 17.26 9.01 -12.51
C THR A 210 17.99 8.55 -11.24
N TYR A 211 18.43 7.30 -11.16
CA TYR A 211 19.14 6.80 -10.00
C TYR A 211 20.44 7.55 -9.74
N ASN A 212 20.52 8.11 -8.53
CA ASN A 212 21.74 8.68 -8.01
C ASN A 212 22.42 7.70 -7.05
N TYR A 213 23.60 7.22 -7.40
CA TYR A 213 24.40 6.33 -6.54
C TYR A 213 25.55 7.07 -5.82
N THR A 214 25.72 8.36 -6.08
CA THR A 214 26.87 9.14 -5.57
C THR A 214 26.71 9.57 -4.12
N ALA A 215 25.47 9.63 -3.62
CA ALA A 215 25.15 9.98 -2.24
C ALA A 215 24.32 8.86 -1.59
N PRO A 216 24.63 8.48 -0.33
CA PRO A 216 23.80 7.55 0.42
C PRO A 216 22.41 8.16 0.71
N THR A 217 21.43 7.30 0.95
CA THR A 217 20.17 7.73 1.57
C THR A 217 20.40 7.80 3.06
N GLU A 218 20.22 8.98 3.65
CA GLU A 218 20.28 9.15 5.11
C GLU A 218 18.97 8.69 5.75
N ASP A 219 19.09 8.10 6.93
CA ASP A 219 17.92 7.79 7.75
C ASP A 219 17.21 9.09 8.16
N PRO A 220 15.86 9.13 8.09
CA PRO A 220 15.11 10.31 8.48
C PRO A 220 15.31 10.60 9.97
N SER A 221 15.57 11.87 10.30
CA SER A 221 15.74 12.31 11.69
C SER A 221 14.46 12.11 12.51
N GLU A 222 14.58 11.88 13.82
CA GLU A 222 13.42 11.75 14.71
C GLU A 222 12.50 12.99 14.61
N GLN A 223 13.09 14.19 14.52
CA GLN A 223 12.32 15.43 14.37
C GLN A 223 11.51 15.48 13.07
N PHE A 224 12.11 15.05 11.94
CA PHE A 224 11.40 14.95 10.66
C PHE A 224 10.23 13.96 10.77
N LEU A 225 10.50 12.76 11.33
CA LEU A 225 9.50 11.73 11.56
C LEU A 225 8.33 12.22 12.45
N MET A 226 8.62 13.03 13.47
CA MET A 226 7.56 13.61 14.31
C MET A 226 6.73 14.66 13.56
N GLN A 227 7.39 15.56 12.82
CA GLN A 227 6.72 16.63 12.08
C GLN A 227 5.82 16.10 10.96
N GLN A 228 6.25 15.05 10.25
CA GLN A 228 5.45 14.48 9.17
C GLN A 228 4.12 13.86 9.68
N MET A 229 4.06 13.47 10.95
CA MET A 229 2.89 12.83 11.56
C MET A 229 1.86 13.80 12.11
N THR A 230 2.07 15.13 12.05
CA THR A 230 1.06 16.11 12.48
C THR A 230 -0.27 15.86 11.74
N TRP A 231 -1.33 15.67 12.51
CA TRP A 231 -2.69 15.39 12.05
C TRP A 231 -3.62 16.56 12.34
N THR A 232 -4.16 17.13 11.28
CA THR A 232 -5.10 18.26 11.34
C THR A 232 -6.45 17.86 10.77
N GLU A 233 -7.49 18.68 11.01
CA GLU A 233 -8.78 18.50 10.34
C GLU A 233 -8.62 18.44 8.82
N ARG A 234 -7.82 19.34 8.25
CA ARG A 234 -7.42 19.34 6.85
C ARG A 234 -6.80 18.00 6.41
N SER A 235 -5.92 17.43 7.22
CA SER A 235 -5.32 16.11 6.93
C SER A 235 -6.39 15.04 6.81
N GLY A 236 -7.41 15.07 7.68
CA GLY A 236 -8.54 14.14 7.62
C GLY A 236 -9.43 14.34 6.40
N VAL A 237 -9.71 15.59 6.01
CA VAL A 237 -10.47 15.88 4.78
C VAL A 237 -9.70 15.43 3.54
N GLU A 238 -8.40 15.73 3.46
CA GLU A 238 -7.54 15.31 2.34
C GLU A 238 -7.42 13.77 2.28
N ALA A 239 -7.30 13.09 3.42
CA ALA A 239 -7.27 11.62 3.47
C ALA A 239 -8.58 11.00 2.94
N PHE A 240 -9.72 11.56 3.32
CA PHE A 240 -11.02 11.14 2.80
C PHE A 240 -11.15 11.41 1.30
N ALA A 241 -10.80 12.62 0.85
CA ALA A 241 -10.86 13.00 -0.56
C ALA A 241 -9.95 12.15 -1.46
N HIS A 242 -8.81 11.67 -0.94
CA HIS A 242 -7.91 10.78 -1.67
C HIS A 242 -8.40 9.32 -1.72
N SER A 243 -9.07 8.85 -0.67
CA SER A 243 -9.50 7.45 -0.54
C SER A 243 -10.89 7.18 -1.11
N ALA A 244 -11.81 8.14 -1.02
CA ALA A 244 -13.20 7.96 -1.44
C ALA A 244 -13.35 7.61 -2.93
N PRO A 245 -12.65 8.24 -3.91
CA PRO A 245 -12.86 7.96 -5.32
C PRO A 245 -12.60 6.51 -5.70
N ILE A 246 -11.50 5.92 -5.23
CA ILE A 246 -11.16 4.53 -5.53
C ILE A 246 -12.11 3.56 -4.83
N CYS A 247 -12.55 3.87 -3.61
CA CYS A 247 -13.53 3.08 -2.88
C CYS A 247 -14.90 3.09 -3.59
N LEU A 248 -15.39 4.27 -3.98
CA LEU A 248 -16.66 4.41 -4.71
C LEU A 248 -16.59 3.72 -6.07
N HIS A 249 -15.49 3.87 -6.79
CA HIS A 249 -15.27 3.16 -8.04
C HIS A 249 -15.37 1.65 -7.84
N PHE A 250 -14.72 1.11 -6.80
CA PHE A 250 -14.79 -0.32 -6.51
C PHE A 250 -16.22 -0.79 -6.18
N VAL A 251 -16.95 -0.02 -5.36
CA VAL A 251 -18.36 -0.31 -5.04
C VAL A 251 -19.21 -0.29 -6.31
N HIS A 252 -19.05 0.71 -7.17
CA HIS A 252 -19.82 0.83 -8.42
C HIS A 252 -19.51 -0.32 -9.39
N GLU A 253 -18.23 -0.63 -9.63
CA GLU A 253 -17.84 -1.74 -10.52
C GLU A 253 -18.41 -3.08 -10.02
N PHE A 254 -18.44 -3.27 -8.70
CA PHE A 254 -18.98 -4.49 -8.11
C PHE A 254 -20.51 -4.54 -8.21
N THR A 255 -21.21 -3.43 -7.96
CA THR A 255 -22.67 -3.33 -8.15
C THR A 255 -23.06 -3.61 -9.61
N ASP A 256 -22.37 -3.01 -10.58
CA ASP A 256 -22.60 -3.28 -12.01
C ASP A 256 -22.35 -4.76 -12.36
N PHE A 257 -21.36 -5.39 -11.71
CA PHE A 257 -21.10 -6.82 -11.83
C PHE A 257 -22.20 -7.68 -11.17
N LEU A 258 -22.93 -7.22 -10.17
CA LEU A 258 -24.09 -7.96 -9.67
C LEU A 258 -25.28 -7.84 -10.62
N GLU A 259 -25.54 -6.61 -11.09
CA GLU A 259 -26.77 -6.25 -11.81
C GLU A 259 -26.87 -6.74 -13.26
N GLY A 260 -25.84 -7.38 -13.81
CA GLY A 260 -25.85 -7.84 -15.21
C GLY A 260 -25.06 -6.93 -16.15
N LYS A 261 -24.76 -5.71 -15.72
CA LYS A 261 -24.18 -4.65 -16.56
C LYS A 261 -22.74 -4.92 -16.96
N ARG A 262 -22.02 -5.73 -16.17
CA ARG A 262 -20.62 -6.10 -16.42
C ARG A 262 -20.40 -7.60 -16.33
N GLN A 263 -19.59 -8.14 -17.24
CA GLN A 263 -19.23 -9.57 -17.29
C GLN A 263 -18.20 -9.98 -16.23
N SER A 264 -17.27 -9.09 -15.88
CA SER A 264 -16.20 -9.37 -14.91
C SER A 264 -15.79 -8.13 -14.12
N VAL A 265 -15.36 -8.32 -12.86
CA VAL A 265 -14.82 -7.27 -11.98
C VAL A 265 -13.67 -7.80 -11.14
N MET A 266 -12.58 -7.04 -11.00
CA MET A 266 -11.36 -7.45 -10.27
C MET A 266 -10.91 -8.89 -10.62
N ILE A 267 -11.21 -9.83 -9.72
CA ILE A 267 -10.84 -11.24 -9.74
C ILE A 267 -12.08 -12.14 -9.86
N CYS A 268 -13.24 -11.59 -10.18
CA CYS A 268 -14.52 -12.29 -10.28
C CYS A 268 -15.03 -12.22 -11.71
N ASP A 269 -15.51 -13.35 -12.22
CA ASP A 269 -16.13 -13.47 -13.54
C ASP A 269 -17.50 -14.16 -13.38
N ARG A 270 -18.48 -13.78 -14.19
CA ARG A 270 -19.81 -14.42 -14.22
C ARG A 270 -19.75 -15.90 -14.56
N GLU A 271 -18.75 -16.35 -15.32
CA GLU A 271 -18.54 -17.78 -15.58
C GLU A 271 -18.27 -18.56 -14.29
N LEU A 272 -17.56 -17.94 -13.34
CA LEU A 272 -17.23 -18.55 -12.05
C LEU A 272 -18.28 -18.23 -10.98
N MET A 273 -19.02 -17.15 -11.14
CA MET A 273 -20.04 -16.68 -10.20
C MET A 273 -21.32 -16.25 -10.95
N PRO A 274 -22.16 -17.19 -11.39
CA PRO A 274 -23.45 -16.83 -11.97
C PRO A 274 -24.34 -16.17 -10.90
N VAL A 275 -25.16 -15.20 -11.30
CA VAL A 275 -25.98 -14.37 -10.38
C VAL A 275 -26.87 -15.21 -9.46
N ASN A 276 -27.29 -16.39 -9.93
CA ASN A 276 -28.11 -17.33 -9.17
C ASN A 276 -27.37 -17.98 -7.98
N CYS A 277 -26.03 -17.82 -7.87
CA CYS A 277 -25.24 -18.29 -6.74
C CYS A 277 -25.24 -17.33 -5.55
N PHE A 278 -25.68 -16.07 -5.71
CA PHE A 278 -25.90 -15.19 -4.58
C PHE A 278 -27.14 -15.68 -3.81
N SER A 279 -26.99 -15.94 -2.51
CA SER A 279 -28.17 -16.18 -1.66
C SER A 279 -29.18 -15.03 -1.83
N ILE A 280 -30.48 -15.31 -1.73
CA ILE A 280 -31.57 -14.31 -1.86
C ILE A 280 -31.32 -13.08 -0.96
N SER A 281 -30.58 -13.27 0.14
CA SER A 281 -30.07 -12.21 1.03
C SER A 281 -29.20 -11.17 0.31
N CYS A 282 -28.27 -11.57 -0.57
CA CYS A 282 -27.34 -10.65 -1.23
C CYS A 282 -28.01 -9.82 -2.33
N ALA A 283 -28.98 -10.37 -3.04
CA ALA A 283 -29.76 -9.63 -4.05
C ALA A 283 -30.51 -8.43 -3.44
N SER A 284 -30.95 -8.54 -2.18
CA SER A 284 -31.63 -7.47 -1.46
C SER A 284 -30.71 -6.36 -0.90
N LEU A 285 -29.39 -6.55 -0.91
CA LEU A 285 -28.44 -5.63 -0.24
C LEU A 285 -28.33 -4.27 -0.95
N PHE A 286 -28.58 -4.22 -2.25
CA PHE A 286 -28.45 -2.99 -3.07
C PHE A 286 -29.79 -2.47 -3.60
N HIS A 287 -30.87 -3.26 -3.56
CA HIS A 287 -32.21 -2.83 -4.00
C HIS A 287 -32.90 -1.82 -3.07
N ASN A 288 -32.34 -1.57 -1.88
CA ASN A 288 -32.85 -0.60 -0.91
C ASN A 288 -31.82 0.52 -0.60
N ALA A 289 -31.12 1.02 -1.62
CA ALA A 289 -30.39 2.28 -1.48
C ALA A 289 -31.40 3.45 -1.59
N PRO A 290 -31.64 4.25 -0.53
CA PRO A 290 -32.37 5.50 -0.70
C PRO A 290 -31.54 6.43 -1.60
N CYS A 291 -32.18 7.03 -2.61
CA CYS A 291 -31.64 8.11 -3.44
C CYS A 291 -31.08 9.26 -2.59
#